data_AF-A0A5N5IRP3-F1
#
_entry.id   AF-A0A5N5IRP3-F1
#
_cell.length_a   1.000
_cell.length_b   1.000
_cell.length_c   1.000
_cell.angle_alpha   90.00
_cell.angle_beta   90.00
_cell.angle_gamma   90.00
#
_symmetry.space_group_name_H-M   'P 1'
#
loop_
_entity.id
_entity.type
_entity.pdbx_description
1 polymer ?
#
loop_
_entity_poly.entity_id
_entity_poly.type
_entity_poly.pdbx_seq_one_letter_code
_entity_poly.pdbx_strand_id
1 'polypeptide(L)'
;MRKLFLSMLCAGMFFSCSDGDLQIETIDFDSVSLQYCTTPSTTTKNILFKINENEALILELQSGVLNRGVVGDTIITESTVPAQSQITYRIFSDDVDKNYFCDDIPTADPVVIDEVEAEDGLVIIETIMDADSTNFVHTINLSGISFVTGNGERITNLNISEFGEVSTAIPTN
;
A
#
# COMPACT_ATOMS: atom_id res chain seq x y z
N MET A 1 5.37 -72.81 -18.03
CA MET A 1 5.72 -72.34 -16.66
C MET A 1 6.65 -71.16 -16.81
N ARG A 2 6.33 -70.02 -16.16
CA ARG A 2 7.23 -69.08 -15.42
C ARG A 2 8.50 -68.56 -16.14
N LYS A 3 8.92 -67.29 -16.09
CA LYS A 3 8.47 -65.99 -15.56
C LYS A 3 9.39 -64.92 -16.19
N LEU A 4 8.81 -63.75 -16.48
CA LEU A 4 9.33 -62.40 -16.24
C LEU A 4 10.84 -62.19 -15.96
N PHE A 5 11.49 -61.37 -16.79
CA PHE A 5 12.55 -60.40 -16.43
C PHE A 5 12.52 -59.29 -17.52
N LEU A 6 11.57 -58.36 -17.50
CA LEU A 6 11.40 -57.20 -16.63
C LEU A 6 12.64 -56.28 -16.59
N SER A 7 12.49 -55.20 -17.38
CA SER A 7 12.82 -53.82 -17.05
C SER A 7 14.28 -53.51 -16.73
N MET A 8 14.99 -53.00 -17.74
CA MET A 8 16.25 -52.31 -17.57
C MET A 8 16.08 -50.85 -18.02
N LEU A 9 16.31 -49.96 -17.04
CA LEU A 9 16.84 -48.61 -17.23
C LEU A 9 15.88 -47.52 -17.75
N CYS A 10 14.83 -47.26 -16.99
CA CYS A 10 14.30 -45.89 -16.84
C CYS A 10 14.68 -45.40 -15.43
N ALA A 11 15.93 -44.98 -15.25
CA ALA A 11 16.38 -44.38 -14.00
C ALA A 11 17.02 -43.03 -14.31
N GLY A 12 16.41 -41.96 -13.78
CA GLY A 12 17.11 -40.70 -13.57
C GLY A 12 16.79 -39.55 -14.51
N MET A 13 15.50 -39.26 -14.77
CA MET A 13 15.06 -37.89 -15.10
C MET A 13 13.71 -37.59 -14.45
N PHE A 14 13.64 -37.78 -13.13
CA PHE A 14 12.71 -36.97 -12.34
C PHE A 14 13.45 -35.67 -12.03
N PHE A 15 13.51 -34.77 -13.02
CA PHE A 15 13.55 -33.36 -12.69
C PHE A 15 12.18 -33.09 -12.08
N SER A 16 12.07 -33.26 -10.75
CA SER A 16 10.99 -32.62 -10.04
C SER A 16 11.23 -31.14 -10.26
N CYS A 17 10.47 -30.53 -11.18
CA CYS A 17 10.15 -29.13 -11.02
C CYS A 17 9.59 -29.04 -9.61
N SER A 18 10.41 -28.49 -8.70
CA SER A 18 9.89 -27.91 -7.47
C SER A 18 9.01 -26.79 -7.96
N ASP A 19 7.73 -27.10 -8.20
CA ASP A 19 6.71 -26.10 -8.40
C ASP A 19 6.75 -25.31 -7.09
N GLY A 20 7.41 -24.14 -7.16
CA GLY A 20 7.49 -23.22 -6.04
C GLY A 20 6.06 -23.03 -5.59
N ASP A 21 5.80 -23.29 -4.31
CA ASP A 21 4.50 -23.07 -3.72
C ASP A 21 4.16 -21.60 -3.94
N LEU A 22 3.35 -21.30 -4.95
CA LEU A 22 2.94 -19.95 -5.30
C LEU A 22 1.98 -19.51 -4.21
N GLN A 23 2.53 -18.98 -3.13
CA GLN A 23 1.76 -18.23 -2.15
C GLN A 23 1.27 -16.97 -2.86
N ILE A 24 0.01 -16.99 -3.28
CA ILE A 24 -0.64 -15.82 -3.86
C ILE A 24 -0.91 -14.86 -2.70
N GLU A 25 0.06 -14.00 -2.42
CA GLU A 25 -0.15 -12.87 -1.52
C GLU A 25 -1.23 -11.96 -2.13
N THR A 26 -2.27 -11.71 -1.34
CA THR A 26 -3.37 -10.83 -1.70
C THR A 26 -3.33 -9.66 -0.74
N ILE A 27 -3.28 -8.45 -1.28
CA ILE A 27 -3.32 -7.22 -0.48
C ILE A 27 -4.69 -6.59 -0.72
N ASP A 28 -5.54 -6.56 0.30
CA ASP A 28 -6.90 -6.01 0.22
C ASP A 28 -7.17 -4.98 1.30
N PHE A 29 -7.31 -3.72 0.88
CA PHE A 29 -7.59 -2.59 1.75
C PHE A 29 -8.70 -1.68 1.20
N ASP A 30 -9.40 -2.06 0.12
CA ASP A 30 -10.45 -1.23 -0.49
C ASP A 30 -11.61 -0.97 0.50
N SER A 31 -11.89 -1.91 1.41
CA SER A 31 -12.92 -1.76 2.45
C SER A 31 -12.41 -1.19 3.78
N VAL A 32 -11.12 -0.85 3.86
CA VAL A 32 -10.48 -0.38 5.09
C VAL A 32 -10.39 1.15 5.09
N SER A 33 -10.76 1.76 6.21
CA SER A 33 -10.77 3.22 6.36
C SER A 33 -9.36 3.79 6.52
N LEU A 34 -9.10 4.90 5.84
CA LEU A 34 -7.89 5.70 5.97
C LEU A 34 -7.77 6.31 7.37
N GLN A 35 -6.54 6.33 7.90
CA GLN A 35 -6.18 6.91 9.18
C GLN A 35 -4.92 7.79 9.06
N TYR A 36 -4.77 8.72 10.01
CA TYR A 36 -3.60 9.59 10.16
C TYR A 36 -3.47 10.04 11.62
N CYS A 37 -2.25 10.39 12.02
CA CYS A 37 -1.95 10.88 13.38
C CYS A 37 -2.07 12.40 13.48
N THR A 38 -1.54 13.11 12.48
CA THR A 38 -1.59 14.57 12.38
C THR A 38 -2.50 14.99 11.25
N THR A 39 -3.22 16.10 11.42
CA THR A 39 -4.07 16.67 10.36
C THR A 39 -3.25 16.85 9.07
N PRO A 40 -3.73 16.33 7.93
CA PRO A 40 -3.05 16.48 6.66
C PRO A 40 -2.80 17.94 6.28
N SER A 41 -1.70 18.18 5.56
CA SER A 41 -1.15 19.50 5.29
C SER A 41 -0.60 19.58 3.88
N THR A 42 -0.82 20.72 3.22
CA THR A 42 -0.35 20.98 1.85
C THR A 42 1.12 21.40 1.79
N THR A 43 1.74 21.70 2.94
CA THR A 43 3.09 22.27 3.02
C THR A 43 4.09 21.40 3.79
N THR A 44 3.67 20.20 4.18
CA THR A 44 4.53 19.23 4.87
C THR A 44 4.32 17.85 4.29
N LYS A 45 5.25 16.93 4.59
CA LYS A 45 5.04 15.50 4.35
C LYS A 45 3.79 15.03 5.10
N ASN A 46 3.04 14.11 4.51
CA ASN A 46 1.89 13.46 5.14
C ASN A 46 2.13 11.96 5.21
N ILE A 47 1.76 11.35 6.33
CA ILE A 47 1.76 9.91 6.52
C ILE A 47 0.31 9.50 6.78
N LEU A 48 -0.22 8.69 5.88
CA LEU A 48 -1.57 8.16 5.90
C LEU A 48 -1.45 6.64 5.92
N PHE A 49 -2.37 5.94 6.56
CA PHE A 49 -2.29 4.49 6.65
C PHE A 49 -3.66 3.85 6.76
N LYS A 50 -3.75 2.59 6.34
CA LYS A 50 -4.88 1.69 6.57
C LYS A 50 -4.38 0.50 7.38
N ILE A 51 -5.20 0.00 8.30
CA ILE A 51 -4.88 -1.12 9.18
C ILE A 51 -5.96 -2.19 9.02
N ASN A 52 -5.54 -3.42 8.78
CA ASN A 52 -6.39 -4.59 8.69
C ASN A 52 -5.78 -5.71 9.54
N GLU A 53 -6.31 -5.94 10.75
CA GLU A 53 -5.78 -6.92 11.71
C GLU A 53 -4.28 -6.71 11.95
N ASN A 54 -3.44 -7.64 11.50
CA ASN A 54 -1.98 -7.62 11.63
C ASN A 54 -1.27 -7.09 10.37
N GLU A 55 -1.96 -6.40 9.48
CA GLU A 55 -1.43 -5.84 8.24
C GLU A 55 -1.67 -4.33 8.17
N ALA A 56 -0.77 -3.59 7.52
CA ALA A 56 -0.95 -2.18 7.23
C ALA A 56 -0.50 -1.81 5.82
N LEU A 57 -1.23 -0.89 5.21
CA LEU A 57 -0.86 -0.20 3.99
C LEU A 57 -0.57 1.26 4.32
N ILE A 58 0.68 1.67 4.18
CA ILE A 58 1.19 2.99 4.56
C ILE A 58 1.43 3.79 3.29
N LEU A 59 0.96 5.02 3.26
CA LEU A 59 1.16 5.99 2.19
C LEU A 59 1.87 7.23 2.73
N GLU A 60 3.05 7.49 2.19
CA GLU A 60 3.82 8.69 2.45
C GLU A 60 3.72 9.63 1.26
N LEU A 61 3.18 10.82 1.47
CA LEU A 61 3.10 11.87 0.45
C LEU A 61 4.11 12.96 0.76
N GLN A 62 4.96 13.33 -0.20
CA GLN A 62 5.82 14.50 -0.04
C GLN A 62 5.00 15.79 0.12
N SER A 63 5.66 16.83 0.63
CA SER A 63 5.08 18.18 0.71
C SER A 63 4.60 18.67 -0.66
N GLY A 64 3.41 19.28 -0.69
CA GLY A 64 2.83 19.86 -1.90
C GLY A 64 2.06 18.90 -2.81
N VAL A 65 2.09 17.59 -2.54
CA VAL A 65 1.28 16.60 -3.29
C VAL A 65 -0.20 16.76 -2.98
N LEU A 66 -0.56 17.05 -1.72
CA LEU A 66 -1.87 17.60 -1.42
C LEU A 66 -1.90 19.05 -1.92
N ASN A 67 -2.62 19.27 -3.02
CA ASN A 67 -2.66 20.57 -3.68
C ASN A 67 -3.32 21.63 -2.77
N ARG A 68 -2.92 22.89 -2.90
CA ARG A 68 -3.54 24.00 -2.15
C ARG A 68 -4.95 24.36 -2.63
N GLY A 69 -5.40 23.72 -3.71
CA GLY A 69 -6.70 23.94 -4.30
C GLY A 69 -6.82 25.29 -5.01
N VAL A 70 -7.86 25.40 -5.85
CA VAL A 70 -8.33 26.67 -6.40
C VAL A 70 -9.85 26.66 -6.27
N VAL A 71 -10.41 27.72 -5.70
CA VAL A 71 -11.86 27.83 -5.45
C VAL A 71 -12.61 27.73 -6.79
N GLY A 72 -13.50 26.74 -6.89
CA GLY A 72 -14.32 26.50 -8.08
C GLY A 72 -13.72 25.56 -9.12
N ASP A 73 -12.47 25.09 -8.92
CA ASP A 73 -11.79 24.18 -9.84
C ASP A 73 -11.65 22.78 -9.24
N THR A 74 -11.58 21.78 -10.13
CA THR A 74 -11.09 20.43 -9.81
C THR A 74 -9.63 20.33 -10.25
N ILE A 75 -8.75 19.93 -9.34
CA ILE A 75 -7.32 19.78 -9.62
C ILE A 75 -6.93 18.31 -9.49
N ILE A 76 -6.34 17.74 -10.54
CA ILE A 76 -5.73 16.41 -10.50
C ILE A 76 -4.23 16.57 -10.29
N THR A 77 -3.72 15.93 -9.24
CA THR A 77 -2.29 15.84 -8.96
C THR A 77 -1.85 14.39 -9.09
N GLU A 78 -0.85 14.14 -9.94
CA GLU A 78 -0.19 12.83 -10.04
C GLU A 78 1.12 12.88 -9.26
N SER A 79 1.36 11.87 -8.44
CA SER A 79 2.58 11.70 -7.65
C SER A 79 3.17 10.33 -7.91
N THR A 80 4.40 10.29 -8.43
CA THR A 80 5.07 9.03 -8.78
C THR A 80 5.56 8.28 -7.55
N VAL A 81 5.42 6.95 -7.59
CA VAL A 81 6.00 6.03 -6.61
C VAL A 81 7.29 5.44 -7.21
N PRO A 82 8.42 5.38 -6.47
CA PRO A 82 8.65 5.81 -5.09
C PRO A 82 9.10 7.28 -4.94
N ALA A 83 9.24 8.03 -6.04
CA ALA A 83 10.00 9.28 -6.03
C ALA A 83 9.32 10.45 -5.28
N GLN A 84 8.02 10.64 -5.50
CA GLN A 84 7.23 11.73 -4.90
C GLN A 84 6.33 11.23 -3.76
N SER A 85 5.91 9.96 -3.82
CA SER A 85 5.19 9.27 -2.77
C SER A 85 5.79 7.88 -2.58
N GLN A 86 5.70 7.33 -1.37
CA GLN A 86 6.04 5.93 -1.09
C GLN A 86 4.80 5.19 -0.61
N ILE A 87 4.64 3.95 -1.06
CA ILE A 87 3.65 3.03 -0.51
C ILE A 87 4.39 1.84 0.06
N THR A 88 4.04 1.47 1.29
CA THR A 88 4.66 0.37 2.01
C THR A 88 3.58 -0.55 2.54
N TYR A 89 3.66 -1.82 2.17
CA TYR A 89 2.86 -2.87 2.75
C TYR A 89 3.65 -3.53 3.89
N ARG A 90 3.04 -3.69 5.04
CA ARG A 90 3.72 -4.16 6.26
C ARG A 90 2.87 -5.20 6.98
N ILE A 91 3.52 -6.26 7.45
CA ILE A 91 2.92 -7.34 8.22
C ILE A 91 3.52 -7.34 9.64
N PHE A 92 2.67 -7.52 10.63
CA PHE A 92 2.99 -7.51 12.06
C PHE A 92 2.82 -8.90 12.69
N SER A 93 3.48 -9.11 13.84
CA SER A 93 3.43 -10.35 14.60
C SER A 93 2.09 -10.62 15.30
N ASP A 94 1.27 -9.59 15.47
CA ASP A 94 -0.06 -9.61 16.09
C ASP A 94 -0.87 -8.43 15.53
N ASP A 95 -2.15 -8.34 15.90
CA ASP A 95 -3.03 -7.25 15.50
C ASP A 95 -2.43 -5.89 15.89
N VAL A 96 -2.50 -4.94 14.97
CA VAL A 96 -2.00 -3.58 15.15
C VAL A 96 -3.17 -2.60 15.27
N ASP A 97 -3.00 -1.54 16.05
CA ASP A 97 -3.98 -0.46 16.15
C ASP A 97 -3.36 0.88 15.77
N LYS A 98 -4.19 1.93 15.80
CA LYS A 98 -3.74 3.30 15.45
C LYS A 98 -2.60 3.80 16.35
N ASN A 99 -2.56 3.39 17.62
CA ASN A 99 -1.59 3.89 18.60
C ASN A 99 -0.17 3.45 18.24
N TYR A 100 -0.02 2.27 17.60
CA TYR A 100 1.26 1.83 17.04
C TYR A 100 1.94 2.90 16.16
N PHE A 101 1.15 3.61 15.35
CA PHE A 101 1.65 4.66 14.46
C PHE A 101 1.67 6.05 15.08
N CYS A 102 0.82 6.30 16.09
CA CYS A 102 0.52 7.66 16.55
C CYS A 102 1.02 8.00 17.96
N ASP A 103 1.49 7.03 18.73
CA ASP A 103 2.00 7.29 20.07
C ASP A 103 3.35 8.02 20.03
N ASP A 104 3.50 9.02 20.90
CA ASP A 104 4.77 9.76 21.07
C ASP A 104 5.92 8.84 21.50
N ILE A 105 5.58 7.74 22.19
CA ILE A 105 6.50 6.69 22.60
C ILE A 105 6.16 5.44 21.77
N PRO A 106 7.03 5.01 20.84
CA PRO A 106 6.77 3.85 20.01
C PRO A 106 6.49 2.60 20.85
N THR A 107 5.49 1.82 20.46
CA THR A 107 5.21 0.53 21.10
C THR A 107 6.28 -0.49 20.70
N ALA A 108 6.61 -1.41 21.61
CA ALA A 108 7.55 -2.49 21.31
C ALA A 108 6.86 -3.68 20.59
N ASP A 109 5.55 -3.79 20.77
CA ASP A 109 4.69 -4.81 20.17
C ASP A 109 3.48 -4.14 19.48
N PRO A 110 2.92 -4.77 18.43
CA PRO A 110 3.47 -5.93 17.72
C PRO A 110 4.76 -5.58 16.94
N VAL A 111 5.61 -6.56 16.64
CA VAL A 111 6.83 -6.34 15.85
C VAL A 111 6.56 -6.52 14.35
N VAL A 112 7.30 -5.80 13.52
CA VAL A 112 7.25 -5.97 12.06
C VAL A 112 7.91 -7.31 11.68
N ILE A 113 7.16 -8.18 11.00
CA ILE A 113 7.65 -9.48 10.53
C ILE A 113 8.01 -9.48 9.04
N ASP A 114 7.32 -8.65 8.25
CA ASP A 114 7.65 -8.45 6.84
C ASP A 114 7.26 -7.05 6.37
N GLU A 115 7.94 -6.57 5.34
CA GLU A 115 7.74 -5.26 4.74
C GLU A 115 8.10 -5.27 3.26
N VAL A 116 7.22 -4.73 2.43
CA VAL A 116 7.43 -4.58 0.99
C VAL A 116 7.11 -3.15 0.57
N GLU A 117 8.13 -2.47 0.04
CA GLU A 117 7.97 -1.14 -0.57
C GLU A 117 7.54 -1.29 -2.03
N ALA A 118 6.60 -0.45 -2.48
CA ALA A 118 6.23 -0.38 -3.89
C ALA A 118 7.37 0.22 -4.73
N GLU A 119 7.70 -0.44 -5.83
CA GLU A 119 8.77 -0.04 -6.76
C GLU A 119 8.29 0.83 -7.93
N ASP A 120 6.98 0.83 -8.21
CA ASP A 120 6.39 1.57 -9.33
C ASP A 120 4.91 1.86 -9.04
N GLY A 121 4.37 2.85 -9.76
CA GLY A 121 2.97 3.24 -9.74
C GLY A 121 2.75 4.74 -9.54
N LEU A 122 1.47 5.12 -9.45
CA LEU A 122 1.02 6.51 -9.33
C LEU A 122 0.02 6.63 -8.18
N VAL A 123 0.17 7.71 -7.40
CA VAL A 123 -0.87 8.23 -6.53
C VAL A 123 -1.56 9.37 -7.28
N ILE A 124 -2.86 9.22 -7.55
CA ILE A 124 -3.69 10.18 -8.25
C ILE A 124 -4.61 10.84 -7.23
N ILE A 125 -4.48 12.15 -7.07
CA ILE A 125 -5.22 12.91 -6.07
C ILE A 125 -6.11 13.92 -6.78
N GLU A 126 -7.42 13.73 -6.65
CA GLU A 126 -8.42 14.72 -7.04
C GLU A 126 -8.63 15.68 -5.87
N THR A 127 -8.46 16.98 -6.11
CA THR A 127 -8.70 18.03 -5.13
C THR A 127 -9.86 18.89 -5.56
N ILE A 128 -10.89 18.96 -4.72
CA ILE A 128 -12.09 19.79 -4.91
C ILE A 128 -12.39 20.57 -3.64
N MET A 129 -13.05 21.72 -3.78
CA MET A 129 -13.56 22.46 -2.62
C MET A 129 -14.79 21.74 -2.05
N ASP A 130 -14.90 21.70 -0.71
CA ASP A 130 -16.10 21.17 -0.05
C ASP A 130 -17.34 22.03 -0.28
N ALA A 131 -18.52 21.48 0.00
CA ALA A 131 -19.79 22.16 -0.22
C ALA A 131 -19.94 23.44 0.62
N ASP A 132 -19.32 23.48 1.80
CA ASP A 132 -19.36 24.61 2.73
C ASP A 132 -18.31 25.68 2.39
N SER A 133 -17.45 25.45 1.39
CA SER A 133 -16.35 26.34 0.99
C SER A 133 -15.40 26.68 2.14
N THR A 134 -15.11 25.70 2.98
CA THR A 134 -14.21 25.83 4.15
C THR A 134 -12.93 25.01 4.01
N ASN A 135 -12.99 23.90 3.27
CA ASN A 135 -11.85 22.99 3.07
C ASN A 135 -11.70 22.60 1.60
N PHE A 136 -10.51 22.11 1.27
CA PHE A 136 -10.29 21.27 0.10
C PHE A 136 -10.34 19.80 0.54
N VAL A 137 -11.12 19.01 -0.18
CA VAL A 137 -11.17 17.55 -0.07
C VAL A 137 -10.24 16.96 -1.11
N HIS A 138 -9.41 16.01 -0.68
CA HIS A 138 -8.45 15.28 -1.50
C HIS A 138 -8.86 13.82 -1.55
N THR A 139 -9.37 13.37 -2.69
CA THR A 139 -9.69 11.96 -2.94
C THR A 139 -8.47 11.28 -3.54
N ILE A 140 -7.92 10.29 -2.83
CA ILE A 140 -6.64 9.65 -3.12
C ILE A 140 -6.88 8.26 -3.73
N ASN A 141 -6.44 8.07 -4.96
CA ASN A 141 -6.50 6.80 -5.69
C ASN A 141 -5.10 6.31 -6.05
N LEU A 142 -4.95 4.99 -6.12
CA LEU A 142 -3.71 4.32 -6.49
C LEU A 142 -3.86 3.67 -7.86
N SER A 143 -2.85 3.83 -8.72
CA SER A 143 -2.85 3.27 -10.07
C SER A 143 -1.52 2.63 -10.41
N GLY A 144 -1.56 1.38 -10.89
CA GLY A 144 -0.37 0.66 -11.33
C GLY A 144 0.65 0.36 -10.24
N ILE A 145 0.24 0.31 -8.97
CA ILE A 145 1.14 0.01 -7.85
C ILE A 145 1.76 -1.37 -8.01
N SER A 146 3.06 -1.44 -7.77
CA SER A 146 3.88 -2.62 -8.00
C SER A 146 4.70 -2.97 -6.77
N PHE A 147 4.29 -4.01 -6.03
CA PHE A 147 5.10 -4.58 -4.96
C PHE A 147 5.95 -5.74 -5.49
N VAL A 148 7.23 -5.77 -5.10
CA VAL A 148 8.17 -6.85 -5.40
C VAL A 148 8.75 -7.35 -4.08
N THR A 149 8.48 -8.60 -3.73
CA THR A 149 8.96 -9.20 -2.48
C THR A 149 10.48 -9.35 -2.48
N GLY A 150 11.08 -9.62 -1.32
CA GLY A 150 12.53 -9.84 -1.19
C GLY A 150 13.08 -10.99 -2.05
N ASN A 151 12.22 -11.89 -2.53
CA ASN A 151 12.57 -12.99 -3.44
C ASN A 151 12.44 -12.63 -4.92
N GLY A 152 12.04 -11.40 -5.26
CA GLY A 152 11.85 -10.91 -6.62
C GLY A 152 10.49 -11.25 -7.23
N GLU A 153 9.54 -11.71 -6.42
CA GLU A 153 8.19 -12.05 -6.88
C GLU A 153 7.28 -10.83 -6.82
N ARG A 154 6.47 -10.62 -7.88
CA ARG A 154 5.53 -9.51 -7.95
C ARG A 154 4.20 -9.91 -7.34
N ILE A 155 3.71 -9.10 -6.40
CA ILE A 155 2.34 -9.26 -5.89
C ILE A 155 1.37 -8.73 -6.95
N THR A 156 0.44 -9.56 -7.40
CA THR A 156 -0.46 -9.23 -8.52
C THR A 156 -1.93 -9.10 -8.12
N ASN A 157 -2.31 -9.62 -6.95
CA ASN A 157 -3.68 -9.54 -6.45
C ASN A 157 -3.80 -8.38 -5.46
N LEU A 158 -4.06 -7.18 -5.99
CA LEU A 158 -4.12 -5.93 -5.22
C LEU A 158 -5.53 -5.31 -5.31
N ASN A 159 -6.24 -5.21 -4.19
CA ASN A 159 -7.49 -4.46 -4.02
C ASN A 159 -7.19 -3.25 -3.12
N ILE A 160 -6.51 -2.26 -3.70
CA ILE A 160 -6.03 -1.05 -2.99
C ILE A 160 -6.28 0.25 -3.78
N SER A 161 -7.11 0.18 -4.81
CA SER A 161 -7.25 1.25 -5.80
C SER A 161 -7.78 2.55 -5.19
N GLU A 162 -8.64 2.44 -4.18
CA GLU A 162 -9.16 3.58 -3.44
C GLU A 162 -8.45 3.69 -2.09
N PHE A 163 -7.57 4.67 -1.94
CA PHE A 163 -6.87 4.88 -0.67
C PHE A 163 -7.72 5.66 0.34
N GLY A 164 -8.58 6.55 -0.12
CA GLY A 164 -9.55 7.28 0.70
C GLY A 164 -9.42 8.79 0.61
N GLU A 165 -10.07 9.50 1.53
CA GLU A 165 -10.18 10.95 1.48
C GLU A 165 -9.57 11.64 2.70
N VAL A 166 -8.96 12.80 2.48
CA VAL A 166 -8.50 13.71 3.53
C VAL A 166 -8.90 15.14 3.19
N SER A 167 -8.93 16.02 4.20
CA SER A 167 -9.25 17.44 3.99
C SER A 167 -8.15 18.35 4.51
N THR A 168 -7.93 19.47 3.82
CA THR A 168 -7.06 20.55 4.26
C THR A 168 -7.82 21.87 4.28
N ALA A 169 -7.52 22.74 5.23
CA ALA A 169 -8.17 24.05 5.33
C ALA A 169 -7.82 24.93 4.12
N ILE A 170 -8.78 25.72 3.63
CA ILE A 170 -8.50 26.73 2.60
C ILE A 170 -7.51 27.75 3.17
N PRO A 171 -6.41 28.06 2.46
CA PRO A 171 -5.47 29.08 2.91
C PRO A 171 -6.16 30.43 3.06
N THR A 172 -6.06 31.03 4.25
CA THR A 172 -6.44 32.43 4.45
C THR A 172 -5.31 33.31 3.92
N ASN A 173 -5.63 34.24 3.02
CA ASN A 173 -4.69 35.25 2.52
C ASN A 173 -4.29 36.24 3.61
#